data_AF-A0A1D1Y7Q2-F1
#
_entry.id   AF-A0A1D1Y7Q2-F1
#
_cell.length_a   1.000
_cell.length_b   1.000
_cell.length_c   1.000
_cell.angle_alpha   90.00
_cell.angle_beta   90.00
_cell.angle_gamma   90.00
#
_symmetry.space_group_name_H-M   'P 1'
#
loop_
_entity.id
_entity.type
_entity.pdbx_description
1 polymer ?
#
loop_
_entity_poly.entity_id
_entity_poly.type
_entity_poly.pdbx_seq_one_letter_code
_entity_poly.pdbx_strand_id
1 'polypeptide(L)'
;VDMYAKCGNMDSAVALFERMHERDTISWNSLVTGFAQNGNGERSLAVFQEMIRSGVWPNDITFLGALSACNHAGLVSKGCRLFESMEEYGVCPRPEHYAIVADLLGRCCQPEEATKLMKIMPYDESGGVGTWGALLGACRMHGDLDLARRAAESLFVLEPLNGGRYVMLSNIYAAAGQWEDAQNVRRLMKEKGLKKEPACSWIEMVARQRI
;
A
#
# COMPACT_ATOMS: atom_id res chain seq x y z
N VAL A 1 8.25 -24.64 8.96
CA VAL A 1 8.79 -23.26 9.07
C VAL A 1 7.66 -22.26 9.25
N ASP A 2 6.67 -22.26 8.34
CA ASP A 2 5.49 -21.37 8.35
C ASP A 2 4.76 -21.22 9.71
N MET A 3 4.42 -22.35 10.37
CA MET A 3 3.72 -22.31 11.66
C MET A 3 4.46 -21.49 12.72
N TYR A 4 5.76 -21.73 12.88
CA TYR A 4 6.57 -21.00 13.87
C TYR A 4 6.69 -19.51 13.52
N ALA A 5 6.86 -19.19 12.25
CA ALA A 5 6.95 -17.81 11.77
C ALA A 5 5.66 -17.01 12.05
N LYS A 6 4.49 -17.61 11.79
CA LYS A 6 3.18 -17.00 12.06
C LYS A 6 2.88 -16.82 13.55
N CYS A 7 3.48 -17.64 14.41
CA CYS A 7 3.40 -17.48 15.86
C CYS A 7 4.45 -16.51 16.42
N GLY A 8 5.27 -15.88 15.57
CA GLY A 8 6.35 -14.98 15.97
C GLY A 8 7.58 -15.66 16.57
N ASN A 9 7.61 -16.99 16.63
CA ASN A 9 8.79 -17.73 17.08
C ASN A 9 9.78 -17.91 15.92
N MET A 10 10.41 -16.80 15.51
CA MET A 10 11.34 -16.78 14.39
C MET A 10 12.59 -17.62 14.65
N ASP A 11 13.03 -17.77 15.89
CA ASP A 11 14.20 -18.59 16.23
C ASP A 11 13.94 -20.08 15.91
N SER A 12 12.76 -20.60 16.29
CA SER A 12 12.35 -21.95 15.92
C SER A 12 12.16 -22.10 14.41
N ALA A 13 11.64 -21.07 13.74
CA ALA A 13 11.45 -21.08 12.29
C ALA A 13 12.80 -21.19 11.55
N VAL A 14 13.81 -20.40 11.96
CA VAL A 14 15.16 -20.44 11.42
C VAL A 14 15.84 -21.76 11.72
N ALA A 15 15.80 -22.24 12.96
CA ALA A 15 16.42 -23.52 13.33
C ALA A 15 15.84 -24.70 12.53
N LEU A 16 14.53 -24.70 12.28
CA LEU A 16 13.90 -25.72 11.43
C LEU A 16 14.33 -25.58 9.97
N PHE A 17 14.39 -24.35 9.45
CA PHE A 17 14.81 -24.06 8.08
C PHE A 17 16.25 -24.48 7.80
N GLU A 18 17.16 -24.23 8.76
CA GLU A 18 18.56 -24.63 8.65
C GLU A 18 18.74 -26.15 8.58
N ARG A 19 17.87 -26.91 9.26
CA ARG A 19 17.85 -28.38 9.28
C ARG A 19 17.20 -29.02 8.05
N MET A 20 16.61 -28.24 7.14
CA MET A 20 16.01 -28.77 5.92
C MET A 20 17.10 -29.22 4.95
N HIS A 21 16.97 -30.44 4.41
CA HIS A 21 17.89 -30.97 3.40
C HIS A 21 17.75 -30.22 2.07
N GLU A 22 16.50 -29.92 1.69
CA GLU A 22 16.16 -29.12 0.52
C GLU A 22 15.29 -27.94 0.95
N ARG A 23 15.62 -26.75 0.44
CA ARG A 23 14.90 -25.50 0.75
C ARG A 23 14.27 -24.99 -0.54
N ASP A 24 12.95 -25.04 -0.59
CA ASP A 24 12.16 -24.57 -1.72
C ASP A 24 11.69 -23.12 -1.52
N THR A 25 11.11 -22.54 -2.57
CA THR A 25 10.53 -21.18 -2.54
C THR A 25 9.54 -20.99 -1.39
N ILE A 26 8.78 -22.02 -1.00
CA ILE A 26 7.80 -21.94 0.09
C ILE A 26 8.50 -21.73 1.44
N SER A 27 9.54 -22.52 1.72
CA SER A 27 10.31 -22.41 2.96
C SER A 27 11.02 -21.05 3.10
N TRP A 28 11.55 -20.51 2.00
CA TRP A 28 12.10 -19.15 1.95
C TRP A 28 11.04 -18.08 2.17
N ASN A 29 9.88 -18.22 1.51
CA ASN A 29 8.75 -17.29 1.67
C ASN A 29 8.26 -17.24 3.11
N SER A 30 8.22 -18.36 3.82
CA SER A 30 7.87 -18.38 5.25
C SER A 30 8.81 -17.52 6.09
N LEU A 31 10.12 -17.52 5.81
CA LEU A 31 11.08 -16.69 6.55
C LEU A 31 10.99 -15.21 6.14
N VAL A 32 10.92 -14.90 4.83
CA VAL A 32 10.79 -13.53 4.33
C VAL A 32 9.55 -12.86 4.90
N THR A 33 8.39 -13.49 4.77
CA THR A 33 7.11 -12.95 5.28
C THR A 33 7.05 -12.96 6.81
N GLY A 34 7.58 -14.00 7.45
CA GLY A 34 7.65 -14.10 8.90
C GLY A 34 8.44 -12.97 9.53
N PHE A 35 9.65 -12.68 9.04
CA PHE A 35 10.44 -11.55 9.54
C PHE A 35 9.76 -10.20 9.28
N ALA A 36 9.12 -10.03 8.11
CA ALA A 36 8.38 -8.81 7.80
C ALA A 36 7.24 -8.54 8.79
N GLN A 37 6.42 -9.57 9.07
CA GLN A 37 5.26 -9.48 9.97
C GLN A 37 5.65 -9.29 11.44
N ASN A 38 6.83 -9.78 11.83
CA ASN A 38 7.37 -9.63 13.19
C ASN A 38 8.21 -8.36 13.37
N GLY A 39 8.09 -7.39 12.46
CA GLY A 39 8.76 -6.08 12.56
C GLY A 39 10.27 -6.11 12.31
N ASN A 40 10.80 -7.21 11.79
CA ASN A 40 12.23 -7.38 11.51
C ASN A 40 12.52 -7.25 10.01
N GLY A 41 12.28 -6.04 9.48
CA GLY A 41 12.38 -5.77 8.05
C GLY A 41 13.78 -6.03 7.47
N GLU A 42 14.85 -5.65 8.17
CA GLU A 42 16.22 -5.88 7.70
C GLU A 42 16.57 -7.38 7.62
N ARG A 43 16.13 -8.22 8.58
CA ARG A 43 16.30 -9.68 8.44
C ARG A 43 15.46 -10.26 7.31
N SER A 44 14.25 -9.75 7.10
CA SER A 44 13.42 -10.17 5.95
C SER A 44 14.15 -9.94 4.63
N LEU A 45 14.76 -8.76 4.45
CA LEU A 45 15.56 -8.44 3.27
C LEU A 45 16.85 -9.26 3.19
N ALA A 46 17.50 -9.55 4.32
CA ALA A 46 18.67 -10.42 4.33
C ALA A 46 18.34 -11.85 3.86
N VAL A 47 17.21 -12.40 4.30
CA VAL A 47 16.70 -13.71 3.85
C VAL A 47 16.35 -13.68 2.37
N PHE A 48 15.70 -12.62 1.89
CA PHE A 48 15.41 -12.44 0.46
C PHE A 48 16.69 -12.47 -0.39
N GLN A 49 17.75 -11.79 0.05
CA GLN A 49 19.03 -11.79 -0.66
C GLN A 49 19.71 -13.17 -0.59
N GLU A 50 19.62 -13.87 0.54
CA GLU A 50 20.18 -15.21 0.68
C GLU A 50 19.47 -16.25 -0.18
N MET A 51 18.15 -16.12 -0.35
CA MET A 51 17.37 -16.93 -1.29
C MET A 51 17.94 -16.82 -2.72
N ILE A 52 18.19 -15.59 -3.18
CA ILE A 52 18.77 -15.31 -4.51
C ILE A 52 20.18 -15.90 -4.62
N ARG A 53 21.04 -15.71 -3.60
CA ARG A 53 22.41 -16.29 -3.59
C ARG A 53 22.41 -17.81 -3.60
N SER A 54 21.38 -18.42 -3.02
CA SER A 54 21.16 -19.87 -3.03
C SER A 54 20.60 -20.39 -4.36
N GLY A 55 20.45 -19.52 -5.37
CA GLY A 55 19.92 -19.88 -6.68
C GLY A 55 18.41 -20.09 -6.74
N VAL A 56 17.68 -19.76 -5.66
CA VAL A 56 16.22 -19.90 -5.61
C VAL A 56 15.60 -18.58 -6.06
N TRP A 57 14.77 -18.65 -7.10
CA TRP A 57 14.16 -17.45 -7.68
C TRP A 57 12.97 -16.95 -6.84
N PRO A 58 12.92 -15.65 -6.51
CA PRO A 58 11.77 -15.02 -5.88
C PRO A 58 10.50 -15.17 -6.73
N ASN A 59 9.36 -15.31 -6.07
CA ASN A 59 8.04 -15.24 -6.71
C ASN A 59 7.22 -14.07 -6.17
N ASP A 60 5.95 -13.98 -6.59
CA ASP A 60 5.01 -12.95 -6.16
C ASP A 60 4.89 -12.85 -4.63
N ILE A 61 4.85 -13.98 -3.92
CA ILE A 61 4.76 -14.00 -2.46
C ILE A 61 6.06 -13.51 -1.82
N THR A 62 7.22 -13.85 -2.40
CA THR A 62 8.52 -13.38 -1.91
C THR A 62 8.60 -11.85 -1.99
N PHE A 63 8.24 -11.28 -3.13
CA PHE A 63 8.24 -9.83 -3.34
C PHE A 63 7.24 -9.11 -2.45
N LEU A 64 6.03 -9.67 -2.28
CA LEU A 64 5.03 -9.12 -1.36
C LEU A 64 5.56 -9.01 0.07
N GLY A 65 6.22 -10.06 0.57
CA GLY A 65 6.82 -10.09 1.90
C GLY A 65 7.96 -9.06 2.06
N ALA A 66 8.87 -9.01 1.10
CA ALA A 66 10.01 -8.09 1.14
C ALA A 66 9.60 -6.62 0.95
N LEU A 67 8.60 -6.32 0.10
CA LEU A 67 8.03 -4.97 -0.02
C LEU A 67 7.31 -4.55 1.27
N SER A 68 6.58 -5.46 1.91
CA SER A 68 5.93 -5.20 3.19
C SER A 68 6.96 -4.89 4.28
N ALA A 69 8.09 -5.61 4.31
CA ALA A 69 9.21 -5.31 5.19
C ALA A 69 9.77 -3.91 4.97
N CYS A 70 9.97 -3.50 3.70
CA CYS A 70 10.40 -2.14 3.37
C CYS A 70 9.38 -1.09 3.84
N ASN A 71 8.08 -1.33 3.63
CA ASN A 71 7.01 -0.42 4.04
C ASN A 71 6.95 -0.23 5.56
N HIS A 72 6.99 -1.32 6.33
CA HIS A 72 6.98 -1.25 7.79
C HIS A 72 8.24 -0.59 8.36
N ALA A 73 9.40 -0.77 7.71
CA ALA A 73 10.66 -0.16 8.13
C ALA A 73 10.89 1.25 7.55
N GLY A 74 9.98 1.78 6.72
CA GLY A 74 10.15 3.08 6.06
C GLY A 74 11.32 3.14 5.05
N LEU A 75 11.72 1.99 4.48
CA LEU A 75 12.88 1.86 3.59
C LEU A 75 12.49 2.15 2.14
N VAL A 76 12.09 3.39 1.84
CA VAL A 76 11.55 3.82 0.53
C VAL A 76 12.43 3.42 -0.64
N SER A 77 13.68 3.86 -0.64
CA SER A 77 14.60 3.62 -1.77
C SER A 77 14.93 2.14 -1.97
N LYS A 78 14.82 1.30 -0.93
CA LYS A 78 14.94 -0.16 -1.08
C LYS A 78 13.64 -0.75 -1.63
N GLY A 79 12.48 -0.31 -1.14
CA GLY A 79 11.17 -0.74 -1.62
C GLY A 79 10.92 -0.43 -3.10
N CYS A 80 11.24 0.78 -3.56
CA CYS A 80 11.11 1.15 -4.97
C CYS A 80 12.00 0.30 -5.88
N ARG A 81 13.29 0.17 -5.56
CA ARG A 81 14.22 -0.69 -6.34
C ARG A 81 13.77 -2.15 -6.38
N LEU A 82 13.26 -2.66 -5.25
CA LEU A 82 12.75 -4.02 -5.18
C LEU A 82 11.53 -4.19 -6.08
N PHE A 83 10.60 -3.22 -6.07
CA PHE A 83 9.43 -3.23 -6.96
C PHE A 83 9.82 -3.17 -8.45
N GLU A 84 10.77 -2.29 -8.81
CA GLU A 84 11.29 -2.18 -10.18
C GLU A 84 11.97 -3.47 -10.65
N SER A 85 12.65 -4.19 -9.75
CA SER A 85 13.34 -5.44 -10.09
C SER A 85 12.39 -6.63 -10.35
N MET A 86 11.10 -6.54 -10.03
CA MET A 86 10.17 -7.69 -10.13
C MET A 86 10.14 -8.33 -11.52
N GLU A 87 10.15 -7.51 -12.57
CA GLU A 87 10.13 -7.98 -13.96
C GLU A 87 11.40 -8.73 -14.35
N GLU A 88 12.55 -8.39 -13.76
CA GLU A 88 13.82 -9.08 -13.99
C GLU A 88 13.77 -10.54 -13.51
N TYR A 89 12.93 -10.83 -12.53
CA TYR A 89 12.66 -12.17 -12.02
C TYR A 89 11.41 -12.82 -12.66
N GLY A 90 10.84 -12.21 -13.69
CA GLY A 90 9.63 -12.69 -14.37
C GLY A 90 8.36 -12.56 -13.53
N VAL A 91 8.36 -11.73 -12.49
CA VAL A 91 7.22 -11.51 -11.61
C VAL A 91 6.47 -10.26 -12.05
N CYS A 92 5.24 -10.43 -12.55
CA CYS A 92 4.38 -9.32 -12.92
C CYS A 92 3.79 -8.64 -11.65
N PRO A 93 3.96 -7.32 -11.48
CA PRO A 93 3.34 -6.60 -10.36
C PRO A 93 1.81 -6.70 -10.37
N ARG A 94 1.25 -7.17 -9.25
CA ARG A 94 -0.20 -7.24 -8.97
C ARG A 94 -0.69 -6.09 -8.07
N PRO A 95 -2.01 -5.81 -7.99
CA PRO A 95 -2.57 -4.72 -7.19
C PRO A 95 -2.06 -4.66 -5.74
N GLU A 96 -1.77 -5.80 -5.10
CA GLU A 96 -1.25 -5.83 -3.73
C GLU A 96 0.14 -5.19 -3.62
N HIS A 97 0.99 -5.38 -4.63
CA HIS A 97 2.33 -4.80 -4.66
C HIS A 97 2.24 -3.28 -4.85
N TYR A 98 1.39 -2.82 -5.77
CA TYR A 98 1.12 -1.39 -5.97
C TYR A 98 0.61 -0.71 -4.70
N ALA A 99 -0.31 -1.36 -3.97
CA ALA A 99 -0.86 -0.82 -2.73
C ALA A 99 0.24 -0.62 -1.66
N ILE A 100 1.15 -1.58 -1.51
CA ILE A 100 2.27 -1.46 -0.56
C ILE A 100 3.20 -0.32 -0.94
N VAL A 101 3.56 -0.21 -2.23
CA VAL A 101 4.45 0.86 -2.70
C VAL A 101 3.78 2.22 -2.57
N ALA A 102 2.48 2.34 -2.82
CA ALA A 102 1.74 3.58 -2.60
C ALA A 102 1.68 3.99 -1.13
N ASP A 103 1.48 3.05 -0.20
CA ASP A 103 1.55 3.33 1.25
C ASP A 103 2.98 3.79 1.64
N LEU A 104 4.00 3.09 1.14
CA LEU A 104 5.40 3.42 1.41
C LEU A 104 5.78 4.82 0.90
N LEU A 105 5.42 5.15 -0.34
CA LEU A 105 5.65 6.47 -0.94
C LEU A 105 4.82 7.55 -0.25
N GLY A 106 3.61 7.20 0.14
CA GLY A 106 2.69 8.10 0.81
C GLY A 106 3.20 8.59 2.17
N ARG A 107 3.92 7.74 2.90
CA ARG A 107 4.53 8.09 4.20
C ARG A 107 5.80 8.92 4.08
N CYS A 108 6.46 8.90 2.92
CA CYS A 108 7.83 9.40 2.79
C CYS A 108 8.02 10.50 1.73
N CYS A 109 6.94 11.13 1.28
CA CYS A 109 6.98 12.40 0.53
C CYS A 109 7.78 12.34 -0.78
N GLN A 110 7.68 11.27 -1.57
CA GLN A 110 8.32 11.21 -2.89
C GLN A 110 7.28 11.33 -4.03
N PRO A 111 6.85 12.57 -4.36
CA PRO A 111 5.79 12.80 -5.34
C PRO A 111 6.16 12.35 -6.76
N GLU A 112 7.44 12.43 -7.10
CA GLU A 112 7.95 12.01 -8.41
C GLU A 112 7.82 10.49 -8.61
N GLU A 113 8.21 9.70 -7.60
CA GLU A 113 8.09 8.24 -7.64
C GLU A 113 6.62 7.80 -7.60
N ALA A 114 5.78 8.48 -6.82
CA ALA A 114 4.34 8.24 -6.83
C ALA A 114 3.75 8.51 -8.23
N THR A 115 4.20 9.57 -8.89
CA THR A 115 3.77 9.89 -10.26
C THR A 115 4.23 8.85 -11.29
N LYS A 116 5.42 8.26 -11.13
CA LYS A 116 5.88 7.15 -11.98
C LYS A 116 5.01 5.92 -11.75
N LEU A 117 4.74 5.55 -10.50
CA LEU A 117 3.88 4.43 -10.13
C LEU A 117 2.50 4.52 -10.80
N MET A 118 1.92 5.72 -10.86
CA MET A 118 0.66 5.96 -11.56
C MET A 118 0.69 5.66 -13.06
N LYS A 119 1.80 5.93 -13.73
CA LYS A 119 1.91 5.76 -15.19
C LYS A 119 2.03 4.30 -15.58
N ILE A 120 2.62 3.49 -14.71
CA ILE A 120 2.89 2.06 -14.95
C ILE A 120 1.79 1.15 -14.41
N MET A 121 0.90 1.66 -13.56
CA MET A 121 -0.19 0.88 -12.98
C MET A 121 -1.23 0.48 -14.05
N PRO A 122 -1.57 -0.82 -14.19
CA PRO A 122 -2.60 -1.25 -15.11
C PRO A 122 -3.99 -0.73 -14.71
N TYR A 123 -4.77 -0.27 -15.68
CA TYR A 123 -6.21 -0.02 -15.52
C TYR A 123 -6.96 -1.36 -15.60
N ASP A 124 -6.95 -2.17 -14.55
CA ASP A 124 -7.74 -3.41 -14.48
C ASP A 124 -9.10 -3.21 -13.77
N GLU A 125 -10.00 -4.21 -13.85
CA GLU A 125 -11.36 -4.16 -13.28
C GLU A 125 -11.40 -4.12 -11.73
N SER A 126 -10.28 -4.40 -11.05
CA SER A 126 -10.11 -4.19 -9.61
C SER A 126 -9.59 -2.78 -9.26
N GLY A 127 -9.11 -2.06 -10.29
CA GLY A 127 -9.15 -0.61 -10.40
C GLY A 127 -8.18 0.16 -9.53
N GLY A 128 -7.25 -0.48 -8.82
CA GLY A 128 -6.29 0.25 -7.98
C GLY A 128 -6.95 1.16 -6.94
N VAL A 129 -8.24 0.96 -6.59
CA VAL A 129 -9.03 1.85 -5.71
C VAL A 129 -8.35 2.03 -4.34
N GLY A 130 -7.79 0.95 -3.80
CA GLY A 130 -6.99 0.98 -2.58
C GLY A 130 -5.73 1.82 -2.74
N THR A 131 -5.00 1.59 -3.83
CA THR A 131 -3.76 2.31 -4.17
C THR A 131 -4.00 3.81 -4.38
N TRP A 132 -5.00 4.17 -5.18
CA TRP A 132 -5.43 5.56 -5.39
C TRP A 132 -5.88 6.21 -4.09
N GLY A 133 -6.60 5.45 -3.25
CA GLY A 133 -7.01 5.91 -1.93
C GLY A 133 -5.85 6.21 -1.00
N ALA A 134 -4.82 5.35 -1.00
CA ALA A 134 -3.60 5.55 -0.22
C ALA A 134 -2.83 6.79 -0.72
N LEU A 135 -2.67 6.94 -2.04
CA LEU A 135 -2.02 8.12 -2.64
C LEU A 135 -2.77 9.42 -2.30
N LEU A 136 -4.10 9.44 -2.45
CA LEU A 136 -4.91 10.61 -2.11
C LEU A 136 -4.80 10.97 -0.62
N GLY A 137 -4.82 9.96 0.26
CA GLY A 137 -4.63 10.14 1.69
C GLY A 137 -3.26 10.71 2.04
N ALA A 138 -2.21 10.28 1.35
CA ALA A 138 -0.85 10.79 1.53
C ALA A 138 -0.70 12.26 1.11
N CYS A 139 -1.33 12.65 -0.01
CA CYS A 139 -1.26 14.04 -0.49
C CYS A 139 -1.85 15.04 0.51
N ARG A 140 -2.82 14.61 1.34
CA ARG A 140 -3.35 15.44 2.42
C ARG A 140 -2.30 15.90 3.43
N MET A 141 -1.28 15.09 3.66
CA MET A 141 -0.23 15.39 4.65
C MET A 141 0.86 16.31 4.10
N HIS A 142 1.06 16.32 2.78
CA HIS A 142 2.26 16.90 2.16
C HIS A 142 2.00 17.92 1.06
N GLY A 143 0.74 18.08 0.63
CA GLY A 143 0.31 19.19 -0.22
C GLY A 143 0.67 19.07 -1.70
N ASP A 144 0.99 17.89 -2.22
CA ASP A 144 1.06 17.69 -3.67
C ASP A 144 -0.36 17.66 -4.25
N LEU A 145 -0.77 18.82 -4.77
CA LEU A 145 -2.13 19.04 -5.27
C LEU A 145 -2.37 18.37 -6.62
N ASP A 146 -1.35 18.28 -7.47
CA ASP A 146 -1.47 17.63 -8.79
C ASP A 146 -1.64 16.12 -8.62
N LEU A 147 -0.85 15.51 -7.72
CA LEU A 147 -1.00 14.10 -7.38
C LEU A 147 -2.35 13.83 -6.71
N ALA A 148 -2.77 14.68 -5.76
CA ALA A 148 -4.08 14.57 -5.11
C ALA A 148 -5.21 14.62 -6.14
N ARG A 149 -5.17 15.58 -7.06
CA ARG A 149 -6.17 15.75 -8.09
C ARG A 149 -6.29 14.52 -8.97
N ARG A 150 -5.17 14.04 -9.52
CA ARG A 150 -5.18 12.88 -10.43
C ARG A 150 -5.66 11.62 -9.73
N ALA A 151 -5.21 11.38 -8.50
CA ALA A 151 -5.67 10.23 -7.72
C ALA A 151 -7.19 10.29 -7.45
N ALA A 152 -7.72 11.48 -7.12
CA ALA A 152 -9.14 11.67 -6.92
C ALA A 152 -9.96 11.55 -8.21
N GLU A 153 -9.48 12.06 -9.34
CA GLU A 153 -10.14 11.93 -10.64
C GLU A 153 -10.26 10.45 -11.05
N SER A 154 -9.21 9.65 -10.86
CA SER A 154 -9.29 8.19 -11.05
C SER A 154 -10.31 7.55 -10.11
N LEU A 155 -10.32 7.93 -8.82
CA LEU A 155 -11.30 7.44 -7.85
C LEU A 155 -12.74 7.86 -8.17
N PHE A 156 -12.97 9.00 -8.82
CA PHE A 156 -14.31 9.42 -9.23
C PHE A 156 -14.86 8.59 -10.39
N VAL A 157 -13.98 8.05 -11.23
CA VAL A 157 -14.37 7.11 -12.30
C VAL A 157 -14.69 5.74 -11.71
N LEU A 158 -13.87 5.28 -10.76
CA LEU A 158 -13.96 3.94 -10.17
C LEU A 158 -15.06 3.82 -9.10
N GLU A 159 -15.17 4.83 -8.24
CA GLU A 159 -16.15 4.89 -7.14
C GLU A 159 -16.98 6.19 -7.24
N PRO A 160 -17.78 6.38 -8.31
CA PRO A 160 -18.47 7.64 -8.57
C PRO A 160 -19.46 8.04 -7.46
N LEU A 161 -19.95 7.07 -6.69
CA LEU A 161 -20.91 7.27 -5.60
C LEU A 161 -20.26 7.39 -4.22
N ASN A 162 -18.94 7.26 -4.11
CA ASN A 162 -18.24 7.35 -2.83
C ASN A 162 -17.98 8.82 -2.45
N GLY A 163 -18.92 9.41 -1.71
CA GLY A 163 -18.85 10.80 -1.25
C GLY A 163 -17.58 11.12 -0.42
N GLY A 164 -16.99 10.11 0.22
CA GLY A 164 -15.74 10.25 0.99
C GLY A 164 -14.57 10.73 0.14
N ARG A 165 -14.47 10.29 -1.12
CA ARG A 165 -13.38 10.69 -2.03
C ARG A 165 -13.44 12.18 -2.39
N TYR A 166 -14.64 12.67 -2.68
CA TYR A 166 -14.89 14.09 -2.98
C TYR A 166 -14.61 14.98 -1.76
N VAL A 167 -15.08 14.53 -0.59
CA VAL A 167 -14.82 15.22 0.69
C VAL A 167 -13.31 15.31 0.93
N MET A 168 -12.56 14.23 0.66
CA MET A 168 -11.11 14.18 0.86
C MET A 168 -10.40 15.17 -0.04
N LEU A 169 -10.63 15.17 -1.37
CA LEU A 169 -9.99 16.13 -2.28
C LEU A 169 -10.34 17.58 -1.94
N SER A 170 -11.61 17.87 -1.62
CA SER A 170 -12.03 19.21 -1.21
C SER A 170 -11.29 19.70 0.05
N ASN A 171 -11.07 18.81 1.02
CA ASN A 171 -10.32 19.16 2.23
C ASN A 171 -8.83 19.40 1.93
N ILE A 172 -8.24 18.67 0.98
CA ILE A 172 -6.85 18.87 0.54
C ILE A 172 -6.69 20.26 -0.08
N TYR A 173 -7.57 20.64 -1.03
CA TYR A 173 -7.55 21.98 -1.62
C TYR A 173 -7.77 23.09 -0.59
N ALA A 174 -8.72 22.92 0.34
CA ALA A 174 -8.97 23.89 1.40
C ALA A 174 -7.74 24.07 2.32
N ALA A 175 -7.06 22.97 2.67
CA ALA A 175 -5.84 23.02 3.48
C ALA A 175 -4.68 23.75 2.79
N ALA A 176 -4.63 23.69 1.45
CA ALA A 176 -3.65 24.43 0.65
C ALA A 176 -4.09 25.86 0.30
N GLY A 177 -5.24 26.34 0.81
CA GLY A 177 -5.76 27.68 0.53
C GLY A 177 -6.41 27.84 -0.86
N GLN A 178 -6.54 26.77 -1.64
CA GLN A 178 -7.25 26.76 -2.92
C GLN A 178 -8.77 26.63 -2.71
N TRP A 179 -9.38 27.69 -2.19
CA TRP A 179 -10.79 27.69 -1.82
C TRP A 179 -11.75 27.50 -3.00
N GLU A 180 -11.38 28.00 -4.19
CA GLU A 180 -12.19 27.87 -5.40
C GLU A 180 -12.28 26.40 -5.84
N ASP A 181 -11.15 25.70 -5.92
CA ASP A 181 -11.11 24.28 -6.25
C ASP A 181 -11.83 23.44 -5.19
N ALA A 182 -11.65 23.77 -3.90
CA ALA A 182 -12.36 23.12 -2.81
C ALA A 182 -13.89 23.24 -2.97
N GLN A 183 -14.40 24.42 -3.38
CA GLN A 183 -15.83 24.64 -3.63
C GLN A 183 -16.31 23.95 -4.89
N ASN A 184 -15.52 23.93 -5.96
CA ASN A 184 -15.83 23.24 -7.21
C ASN A 184 -16.06 21.74 -6.96
N VAL A 185 -15.19 21.09 -6.18
CA VAL A 185 -15.34 19.68 -5.80
C VAL A 185 -16.62 19.46 -4.97
N ARG A 186 -16.96 20.37 -4.06
CA ARG A 186 -18.20 20.28 -3.26
C ARG A 186 -19.45 20.47 -4.11
N ARG A 187 -19.41 21.34 -5.12
CA ARG A 187 -20.51 21.52 -6.06
C ARG A 187 -20.71 20.26 -6.89
N LEU A 188 -19.64 19.68 -7.44
CA LEU A 188 -19.69 18.42 -8.18
C LEU A 188 -20.30 17.27 -7.34
N MET A 189 -19.92 17.19 -6.06
CA MET A 189 -20.49 16.23 -5.12
C MET A 189 -22.01 16.41 -4.93
N LYS A 190 -22.48 17.66 -4.83
CA LYS A 190 -23.92 17.98 -4.69
C LYS A 190 -24.70 17.69 -5.97
N GLU A 191 -24.14 18.01 -7.13
CA GLU A 191 -24.74 17.73 -8.45
C GLU A 191 -24.97 16.22 -8.65
N LYS A 192 -24.07 15.39 -8.13
CA LYS A 192 -24.21 13.92 -8.11
C LYS A 192 -25.17 13.40 -7.01
N GLY A 193 -25.80 14.29 -6.24
CA GLY A 193 -26.71 13.91 -5.15
C GLY A 193 -26.02 13.28 -3.93
N LEU A 194 -24.69 13.36 -3.85
CA LEU A 194 -23.93 12.71 -2.77
C LEU A 194 -23.97 13.56 -1.51
N LYS A 195 -24.20 12.89 -0.37
CA LYS A 195 -24.17 13.52 0.95
C LYS A 195 -22.88 13.18 1.67
N LYS A 196 -22.41 14.10 2.51
CA LYS A 196 -21.33 13.80 3.45
C LYS A 196 -21.92 12.87 4.50
N GLU A 197 -21.57 11.60 4.46
CA GLU A 197 -21.85 10.71 5.59
C GLU A 197 -20.93 11.15 6.74
N PRO A 198 -21.49 11.60 7.88
CA PRO A 198 -20.68 11.83 9.07
C PRO A 198 -20.10 10.48 9.49
N ALA A 199 -18.79 10.39 9.62
CA ALA A 199 -18.18 9.23 10.25
C ALA A 199 -18.69 9.18 11.70
N CYS A 200 -19.57 8.22 12.00
CA CYS A 200 -20.09 8.00 13.35
C CYS A 200 -19.24 6.92 14.01
N SER A 201 -18.82 7.15 15.25
CA SER A 201 -18.24 6.07 16.06
C SER A 201 -19.34 5.10 16.52
N TRP A 202 -19.00 3.84 16.80
CA TRP A 202 -19.94 2.88 17.41
C TRP A 202 -20.59 3.41 18.69
N ILE A 203 -19.89 4.26 19.44
CA ILE A 203 -20.38 4.90 20.66
C ILE A 203 -21.53 5.88 20.36
N GLU A 204 -21.45 6.62 19.25
CA GLU A 204 -22.51 7.54 18.82
C GLU A 204 -23.75 6.83 18.26
N MET A 205 -23.57 5.64 17.66
CA MET A 205 -24.71 4.84 17.18
C MET A 205 -25.55 4.28 18.34
N VAL A 206 -24.89 3.81 19.41
CA VAL A 206 -25.58 3.31 20.61
C VAL A 206 -26.30 4.45 21.35
N ALA A 207 -25.75 5.67 21.34
CA ALA A 207 -26.41 6.84 21.90
C ALA A 207 -27.66 7.28 21.11
N ARG A 208 -27.68 7.11 19.78
CA ARG A 208 -28.83 7.43 18.93
C ARG A 208 -29.96 6.40 18.95
N GLN A 209 -29.69 5.16 19.37
CA GLN A 209 -30.70 4.10 19.51
C GLN A 209 -31.40 4.09 20.88
N ARG A 210 -31.01 4.98 21.81
CA ARG A 210 -31.59 5.09 23.16
C ARG A 210 -32.51 6.31 23.35
N ILE A 211 -32.98 6.92 22.26
CA ILE A 211 -33.95 8.03 22.28
C ILE A 211 -35.22 7.57 21.58
#